data_AF-A0A6F8YAD4-F1
#
_entry.id   AF-A0A6F8YAD4-F1
#
_cell.length_a   1.000
_cell.length_b   1.000
_cell.length_c   1.000
_cell.angle_alpha   90.00
_cell.angle_beta   90.00
_cell.angle_gamma   90.00
#
_symmetry.space_group_name_H-M   'P 1'
#
loop_
_entity.id
_entity.type
_entity.pdbx_description
1 polymer ?
#
loop_
_entity_poly.entity_id
_entity_poly.type
_entity_poly.pdbx_seq_one_letter_code
_entity_poly.pdbx_strand_id
1 'polypeptide(L)'
;MRSTTFLLECLSRAGIHDVVTVEPATGGLAALAGIATRRGAPPVFVKAFADAPADDVFVAEAEGLVALRELGGVATPEAALGPADRTALERLCHRLPDLLPDRPACLTHGDLWTQNILATPDGQPALIDPAVSYTWAEVDLAHVWSTSPPPEARRFFEVYAELTALDGDWRARMPIVQLRQHLAVLAQFDDDWGAGDQVRATLAPFRTRA
;
A
#
# COMPACT_ATOMS: atom_id res chain seq x y z
N MET A 1 -4.81 7.74 -27.28
CA MET A 1 -6.17 8.14 -26.86
C MET A 1 -6.74 7.28 -25.74
N ARG A 2 -6.82 5.93 -25.85
CA ARG A 2 -7.36 5.07 -24.78
C ARG A 2 -6.68 5.25 -23.41
N SER A 3 -5.34 5.33 -23.37
CA SER A 3 -4.59 5.49 -22.12
C SER A 3 -4.83 6.84 -21.43
N THR A 4 -4.90 7.93 -22.19
CA THR A 4 -5.18 9.28 -21.67
C THR A 4 -6.58 9.35 -21.05
N THR A 5 -7.59 8.82 -21.73
CA THR A 5 -8.97 8.79 -21.23
C THR A 5 -9.06 7.99 -19.93
N PHE A 6 -8.45 6.80 -19.88
CA PHE A 6 -8.40 5.97 -18.69
C PHE A 6 -7.76 6.70 -17.49
N LEU A 7 -6.61 7.35 -17.69
CA LEU A 7 -5.93 8.09 -16.61
C LEU A 7 -6.77 9.27 -16.11
N LEU A 8 -7.50 9.97 -16.99
CA LEU A 8 -8.44 11.02 -16.60
C LEU A 8 -9.59 10.48 -15.74
N GLU A 9 -10.16 9.32 -16.11
CA GLU A 9 -11.21 8.66 -15.33
C GLU A 9 -10.71 8.26 -13.94
N CYS A 10 -9.49 7.71 -13.84
CA CYS A 10 -8.84 7.41 -12.56
C CYS A 10 -8.67 8.64 -11.69
N LEU A 11 -8.18 9.76 -12.24
CA LEU A 11 -8.00 11.02 -11.51
C LEU A 11 -9.34 11.58 -11.02
N SER A 12 -10.38 11.53 -11.86
CA SER A 12 -11.72 11.95 -11.45
C SER A 12 -12.29 11.07 -10.33
N ARG A 13 -12.11 9.75 -10.40
CA ARG A 13 -12.51 8.83 -9.31
C ARG A 13 -11.75 9.10 -8.00
N ALA A 14 -10.51 9.55 -8.09
CA ALA A 14 -9.71 9.96 -6.95
C ALA A 14 -10.05 11.38 -6.42
N GLY A 15 -11.08 12.04 -6.95
CA GLY A 15 -11.51 13.38 -6.54
C GLY A 15 -10.69 14.52 -7.15
N ILE A 16 -9.79 14.23 -8.09
CA ILE A 16 -8.93 15.23 -8.75
C ILE A 16 -9.62 15.70 -10.05
N HIS A 17 -10.56 16.64 -9.90
CA HIS A 17 -11.42 17.12 -10.99
C HIS A 17 -10.88 18.37 -11.71
N ASP A 18 -9.76 18.93 -11.27
CA ASP A 18 -9.15 20.15 -11.84
C ASP A 18 -8.14 19.86 -12.96
N VAL A 19 -8.07 18.61 -13.44
CA VAL A 19 -7.18 18.17 -14.52
C VAL A 19 -7.67 18.70 -15.86
N VAL A 20 -6.78 19.38 -16.60
CA VAL A 20 -7.06 19.97 -17.92
C VAL A 20 -6.62 19.03 -19.04
N THR A 21 -5.44 18.41 -18.89
CA THR A 21 -4.85 17.49 -19.87
C THR A 21 -4.04 16.42 -19.15
N VAL A 22 -3.88 15.26 -19.80
CA VAL A 22 -2.92 14.23 -19.40
C VAL A 22 -2.05 13.88 -20.60
N GLU A 23 -0.76 14.14 -20.50
CA GLU A 23 0.23 13.76 -21.50
C GLU A 23 0.85 12.41 -21.12
N PRO A 24 0.75 11.37 -21.98
CA PRO A 24 1.35 10.07 -21.69
C PRO A 24 2.87 10.19 -21.51
N ALA A 25 3.39 9.59 -20.45
CA ALA A 25 4.82 9.44 -20.26
C ALA A 25 5.34 8.31 -21.17
N THR A 26 6.56 8.45 -21.67
CA THR A 26 7.22 7.40 -22.46
C THR A 26 8.09 6.53 -21.56
N GLY A 27 8.25 5.25 -21.94
CA GLY A 27 8.92 4.23 -21.12
C GLY A 27 7.99 3.54 -20.12
N GLY A 28 8.56 2.66 -19.30
CA GLY A 28 7.80 1.78 -18.41
C GLY A 28 7.22 0.56 -19.13
N LEU A 29 7.03 -0.53 -18.37
CA LEU A 29 6.55 -1.81 -18.90
C LEU A 29 5.14 -2.15 -18.38
N ALA A 30 4.89 -1.90 -17.09
CA ALA A 30 3.77 -2.53 -16.38
C ALA A 30 2.49 -1.67 -16.33
N ALA A 31 2.59 -0.36 -16.14
CA ALA A 31 1.42 0.50 -15.96
C ALA A 31 1.42 1.67 -16.93
N LEU A 32 0.22 2.16 -17.24
CA LEU A 32 0.06 3.40 -17.99
C LEU A 32 0.48 4.56 -17.08
N ALA A 33 1.25 5.49 -17.64
CA ALA A 33 1.73 6.65 -16.90
C ALA A 33 1.56 7.93 -17.72
N GLY A 34 1.42 9.06 -17.03
CA GLY A 34 1.30 10.36 -17.66
C GLY A 34 1.50 11.52 -16.70
N ILE A 35 1.70 12.71 -17.26
CA ILE A 35 1.74 13.97 -16.52
C ILE A 35 0.39 14.65 -16.68
N ALA A 36 -0.33 14.82 -15.58
CA ALA A 36 -1.62 15.48 -15.54
C ALA A 36 -1.45 16.96 -15.20
N THR A 37 -1.76 17.85 -16.14
CA THR A 37 -1.75 19.30 -15.93
C THR A 37 -3.03 19.72 -15.24
N ARG A 38 -2.92 20.48 -14.14
CA ARG A 38 -4.05 20.90 -13.32
C ARG A 38 -4.30 22.40 -13.42
N ARG A 39 -5.55 22.82 -13.24
CA ARG A 39 -5.94 24.23 -13.28
C ARG A 39 -5.57 24.92 -11.97
N GLY A 40 -4.59 25.83 -12.01
CA GLY A 40 -4.19 26.61 -10.83
C GLY A 40 -3.48 25.80 -9.75
N ALA A 41 -3.00 24.60 -10.08
CA ALA A 41 -2.23 23.74 -9.19
C ALA A 41 -1.04 23.11 -9.94
N PRO A 42 0.02 22.68 -9.24
CA PRO A 42 1.13 21.97 -9.87
C PRO A 42 0.68 20.70 -10.60
N PRO A 43 1.37 20.30 -11.68
CA PRO A 43 1.07 19.04 -12.36
C PRO A 43 1.33 17.85 -11.44
N VAL A 44 0.63 16.74 -11.67
CA VAL A 44 0.84 15.49 -10.94
C VAL A 44 1.24 14.38 -11.92
N PHE A 45 2.18 13.54 -11.50
CA PHE A 45 2.47 12.30 -12.22
C PHE A 45 1.43 11.25 -11.82
N VAL A 46 0.72 10.70 -12.81
CA VAL A 46 -0.29 9.67 -12.61
C VAL A 46 0.20 8.36 -13.23
N LYS A 47 0.01 7.26 -12.51
CA LYS A 47 0.30 5.91 -12.98
C LYS A 47 -0.84 4.97 -12.56
N ALA A 48 -1.36 4.18 -13.48
CA ALA A 48 -2.45 3.24 -13.22
C ALA A 48 -2.33 1.99 -14.10
N PHE A 49 -2.75 0.85 -13.56
CA PHE A 49 -2.87 -0.39 -14.30
C PHE A 49 -4.22 -0.41 -15.03
N ALA A 50 -4.18 -0.58 -16.36
CA ALA A 50 -5.39 -0.73 -17.16
C ALA A 50 -6.07 -2.08 -16.93
N ASP A 51 -5.23 -3.11 -16.76
CA ASP A 51 -5.62 -4.49 -16.52
C ASP A 51 -4.99 -4.95 -15.20
N ALA A 52 -5.67 -5.86 -14.50
CA ALA A 52 -5.07 -6.52 -13.35
C ALA A 52 -3.80 -7.27 -13.80
N PRO A 53 -2.74 -7.31 -12.97
CA PRO A 53 -1.59 -8.19 -13.22
C PRO A 53 -2.06 -9.64 -13.36
N ALA A 54 -1.24 -10.48 -14.03
CA ALA A 54 -1.49 -11.91 -14.08
C ALA A 54 -1.51 -12.52 -12.66
N ASP A 55 -2.32 -13.56 -12.49
CA ASP A 55 -2.58 -14.21 -11.20
C ASP A 55 -1.32 -14.86 -10.58
N ASP A 56 -0.26 -15.04 -11.37
CA ASP A 56 1.00 -15.68 -11.02
C ASP A 56 2.19 -14.72 -10.98
N VAL A 57 1.95 -13.40 -10.93
CA VAL A 57 3.02 -12.38 -11.05
C VAL A 57 4.15 -12.58 -10.04
N PHE A 58 3.84 -12.95 -8.79
CA PHE A 58 4.86 -13.17 -7.76
C PHE A 58 5.62 -14.48 -7.97
N VAL A 59 4.97 -15.51 -8.49
CA VAL A 59 5.61 -16.78 -8.88
C VAL A 59 6.55 -16.55 -10.05
N ALA A 60 6.07 -15.90 -11.12
CA ALA A 60 6.84 -15.60 -12.31
C ALA A 60 8.07 -14.73 -12.01
N GLU A 61 7.92 -13.71 -11.14
CA GLU A 61 9.05 -12.88 -10.71
C GLU A 61 10.11 -13.69 -9.95
N ALA A 62 9.69 -14.54 -9.02
CA ALA A 62 10.61 -15.39 -8.25
C ALA A 62 11.36 -16.39 -9.15
N GLU A 63 10.66 -17.04 -10.09
CA GLU A 63 11.28 -17.94 -11.07
C GLU A 63 12.27 -17.21 -11.98
N GLY A 64 11.92 -15.98 -12.42
CA GLY A 64 12.82 -15.13 -13.20
C GLY A 64 14.09 -14.77 -12.44
N LEU A 65 13.99 -14.44 -11.15
CA LEU A 65 15.15 -14.17 -10.30
C LEU A 65 16.05 -15.40 -10.13
N VAL A 66 15.46 -16.59 -9.98
CA VAL A 66 16.22 -17.85 -9.93
C VAL A 66 16.93 -18.11 -11.25
N ALA A 67 16.24 -17.99 -12.38
CA ALA A 67 16.84 -18.17 -13.70
C ALA A 67 18.00 -17.18 -13.96
N LEU A 68 17.83 -15.90 -13.59
CA LEU A 68 18.90 -14.90 -13.68
C LEU A 68 20.11 -15.25 -12.80
N ARG A 69 19.87 -15.81 -11.61
CA ARG A 69 20.94 -16.27 -10.72
C ARG A 69 21.73 -17.42 -11.34
N GLU A 70 21.03 -18.40 -11.93
CA GLU A 70 21.65 -19.56 -12.57
C GLU A 70 22.47 -19.19 -13.81
N LEU A 71 22.02 -18.20 -14.58
CA LEU A 71 22.76 -17.66 -15.72
C LEU A 71 24.03 -16.89 -15.30
N GLY A 72 24.03 -16.31 -14.10
CA GLY A 72 25.13 -15.51 -13.57
C GLY A 72 25.25 -14.12 -14.20
N GLY A 73 26.19 -13.31 -13.68
CA GLY A 73 26.50 -11.99 -14.23
C GLY A 73 25.68 -10.81 -13.68
N VAL A 74 24.65 -11.07 -12.89
CA VAL A 74 23.87 -10.05 -12.17
C VAL A 74 23.58 -10.51 -10.75
N ALA A 75 23.73 -9.63 -9.77
CA ALA A 75 23.31 -9.90 -8.41
C ALA A 75 21.78 -9.93 -8.34
N THR A 76 21.22 -11.02 -7.82
CA THR A 76 19.77 -11.18 -7.64
C THR A 76 19.43 -11.22 -6.16
N PRO A 77 18.37 -10.53 -5.71
CA PRO A 77 17.91 -10.64 -4.33
C PRO A 77 17.39 -12.06 -4.04
N GLU A 78 17.41 -12.46 -2.77
CA GLU A 78 16.71 -13.65 -2.29
C GLU A 78 15.27 -13.31 -1.96
N ALA A 79 14.35 -14.21 -2.32
CA ALA A 79 12.95 -14.04 -1.98
C ALA A 79 12.73 -14.34 -0.49
N ALA A 80 12.42 -13.30 0.31
CA ALA A 80 12.13 -13.43 1.74
C ALA A 80 10.87 -14.28 2.04
N LEU A 81 9.94 -14.34 1.09
CA LEU A 81 8.69 -15.12 1.18
C LEU A 81 8.79 -16.37 0.30
N GLY A 82 8.47 -17.53 0.87
CA GLY A 82 8.51 -18.82 0.16
C GLY A 82 7.35 -19.00 -0.82
N PRO A 83 7.36 -20.08 -1.64
CA PRO A 83 6.30 -20.33 -2.63
C PRO A 83 4.89 -20.35 -2.03
N ALA A 84 4.70 -20.98 -0.87
CA ALA A 84 3.41 -21.04 -0.20
C ALA A 84 2.93 -19.66 0.29
N ASP A 85 3.85 -18.78 0.70
CA ASP A 85 3.53 -17.42 1.11
C ASP A 85 3.09 -16.58 -0.09
N ARG A 86 3.78 -16.71 -1.22
CA ARG A 86 3.43 -16.01 -2.47
C ARG A 86 2.06 -16.44 -3.01
N THR A 87 1.78 -17.74 -3.05
CA THR A 87 0.46 -18.25 -3.44
C THR A 87 -0.65 -17.80 -2.48
N ALA A 88 -0.37 -17.72 -1.17
CA ALA A 88 -1.34 -17.19 -0.20
C ALA A 88 -1.56 -15.68 -0.39
N LEU A 89 -0.52 -14.92 -0.72
CA LEU A 89 -0.60 -13.49 -1.04
C LEU A 89 -1.45 -13.24 -2.30
N GLU A 90 -1.25 -14.02 -3.37
CA GLU A 90 -2.09 -13.95 -4.59
C GLU A 90 -3.56 -14.17 -4.27
N ARG A 91 -3.86 -15.19 -3.46
CA ARG A 91 -5.23 -15.48 -3.01
C ARG A 91 -5.82 -14.38 -2.16
N LEU A 92 -5.03 -13.78 -1.28
CA LEU A 92 -5.46 -12.61 -0.53
C LEU A 92 -5.81 -11.47 -1.49
N CYS A 93 -4.94 -11.17 -2.46
CA CYS A 93 -5.17 -10.12 -3.46
C CYS A 93 -6.51 -10.31 -4.19
N HIS A 94 -6.84 -11.53 -4.59
CA HIS A 94 -8.14 -11.84 -5.22
C HIS A 94 -9.33 -11.59 -4.29
N ARG A 95 -9.16 -11.77 -2.98
CA ARG A 95 -10.22 -11.60 -1.98
C ARG A 95 -10.30 -10.20 -1.40
N LEU A 96 -9.37 -9.30 -1.70
CA LEU A 96 -9.39 -7.92 -1.18
C LEU A 96 -10.73 -7.21 -1.41
N PRO A 97 -11.40 -7.31 -2.59
CA PRO A 97 -12.70 -6.68 -2.79
C PRO A 97 -13.81 -7.17 -1.85
N ASP A 98 -13.70 -8.40 -1.33
CA ASP A 98 -14.65 -8.99 -0.38
C ASP A 98 -14.28 -8.67 1.08
N LEU A 99 -12.99 -8.42 1.34
CA LEU A 99 -12.44 -8.26 2.69
C LEU A 99 -12.36 -6.80 3.13
N LEU A 100 -12.22 -5.88 2.19
CA LEU A 100 -12.03 -4.45 2.46
C LEU A 100 -13.16 -3.66 1.81
N PRO A 101 -13.85 -2.78 2.57
CA PRO A 101 -14.89 -1.94 2.00
C PRO A 101 -14.28 -0.92 1.04
N ASP A 102 -15.05 -0.51 0.03
CA ASP A 102 -14.67 0.66 -0.77
C ASP A 102 -14.64 1.91 0.12
N ARG A 103 -13.58 2.70 -0.02
CA ARG A 103 -13.32 3.89 0.81
C ARG A 103 -12.72 4.98 -0.08
N PRO A 104 -13.12 6.25 0.13
CA PRO A 104 -12.54 7.36 -0.62
C PRO A 104 -11.04 7.49 -0.31
N ALA A 105 -10.27 7.87 -1.32
CA ALA A 105 -8.88 8.23 -1.12
C ALA A 105 -8.79 9.59 -0.40
N CYS A 106 -7.91 9.69 0.59
CA CYS A 106 -7.55 10.93 1.26
C CYS A 106 -6.03 11.07 1.30
N LEU A 107 -5.55 12.28 1.56
CA LEU A 107 -4.12 12.50 1.80
C LEU A 107 -3.71 11.80 3.09
N THR A 108 -2.78 10.85 3.00
CA THR A 108 -2.21 10.13 4.14
C THR A 108 -0.78 10.55 4.40
N HIS A 109 -0.32 10.39 5.64
CA HIS A 109 1.10 10.47 6.00
C HIS A 109 1.89 9.36 5.31
N GLY A 110 1.35 8.14 5.25
CA GLY A 110 1.88 6.99 4.53
C GLY A 110 2.95 6.18 5.25
N ASP A 111 3.51 6.74 6.34
CA ASP A 111 4.47 6.11 7.26
C ASP A 111 4.17 6.53 8.73
N LEU A 112 2.90 6.53 9.13
CA LEU A 112 2.49 7.02 10.46
C LEU A 112 2.62 5.94 11.55
N TRP A 113 3.78 5.82 12.17
CA TRP A 113 3.99 4.97 13.36
C TRP A 113 4.41 5.79 14.56
N THR A 114 4.47 5.15 15.72
CA THR A 114 4.74 5.79 17.01
C THR A 114 6.01 6.65 17.02
N GLN A 115 7.07 6.29 16.28
CA GLN A 115 8.31 7.09 16.24
C GLN A 115 8.23 8.29 15.29
N ASN A 116 7.26 8.33 14.39
CA ASN A 116 6.98 9.47 13.52
C ASN A 116 5.94 10.44 14.12
N ILE A 117 5.53 10.20 15.37
CA ILE A 117 4.62 11.07 16.13
C ILE A 117 5.42 11.69 17.27
N LEU A 118 5.68 12.99 17.17
CA LEU A 118 6.38 13.77 18.17
C LEU A 118 5.41 14.67 18.94
N ALA A 119 5.85 15.12 20.12
CA ALA A 119 5.18 16.18 20.87
C ALA A 119 6.03 17.46 20.80
N THR A 120 5.40 18.58 20.47
CA THR A 120 6.01 19.90 20.57
C THR A 120 6.15 20.32 22.05
N PRO A 121 6.92 21.36 22.38
CA PRO A 121 7.06 21.84 23.76
C PRO A 121 5.75 22.24 24.45
N ASP A 122 4.72 22.62 23.68
CA ASP A 122 3.36 22.94 24.13
C ASP A 122 2.40 21.73 24.09
N GLY A 123 2.93 20.53 23.83
CA GLY A 123 2.19 19.27 23.87
C GLY A 123 1.30 19.00 22.66
N GLN A 124 1.47 19.74 21.56
CA GLN A 124 0.78 19.47 20.30
C GLN A 124 1.47 18.34 19.52
N PRO A 125 0.73 17.53 18.75
CA PRO A 125 1.35 16.51 17.91
C PRO A 125 2.08 17.16 16.72
N ALA A 126 3.27 16.67 16.42
CA ALA A 126 4.00 16.95 15.19
C ALA A 126 4.32 15.63 14.47
N LEU A 127 4.07 15.57 13.16
CA LEU A 127 4.30 14.38 12.34
C LEU A 127 5.55 14.59 11.48
N ILE A 128 6.41 13.59 11.39
CA ILE A 128 7.68 13.66 10.65
C ILE A 128 7.86 12.47 9.69
N ASP A 129 8.77 12.62 8.73
CA ASP A 129 9.16 11.59 7.76
C ASP A 129 7.99 10.98 6.96
N PRO A 130 7.20 11.80 6.25
CA PRO A 130 6.04 11.30 5.54
C PRO A 130 6.39 10.60 4.23
N ALA A 131 5.63 9.55 3.90
CA ALA A 131 5.58 8.90 2.60
C ALA A 131 4.22 9.17 1.93
N VAL A 132 3.92 10.47 1.72
CA VAL A 132 2.56 10.94 1.38
C VAL A 132 1.97 10.29 0.12
N SER A 133 0.69 9.92 0.20
CA SER A 133 -0.08 9.43 -0.94
C SER A 133 -1.57 9.75 -0.78
N TYR A 134 -2.33 9.65 -1.87
CA TYR A 134 -3.79 9.63 -1.80
C TYR A 134 -4.26 8.17 -1.77
N THR A 135 -4.68 7.69 -0.60
CA THR A 135 -5.10 6.30 -0.36
C THR A 135 -6.11 6.22 0.78
N TRP A 136 -6.47 5.03 1.25
CA TRP A 136 -7.37 4.86 2.38
C TRP A 136 -6.76 5.39 3.68
N ALA A 137 -7.54 6.17 4.42
CA ALA A 137 -7.15 6.73 5.72
C ALA A 137 -6.67 5.65 6.71
N GLU A 138 -7.21 4.44 6.58
CA GLU A 138 -6.85 3.27 7.39
C GLU A 138 -5.39 2.83 7.22
N VAL A 139 -4.68 3.25 6.17
CA VAL A 139 -3.25 2.98 6.01
C VAL A 139 -2.44 3.58 7.17
N ASP A 140 -2.70 4.84 7.51
CA ASP A 140 -2.04 5.49 8.64
C ASP A 140 -2.49 4.86 9.97
N LEU A 141 -3.79 4.55 10.09
CA LEU A 141 -4.35 3.97 11.30
C LEU A 141 -3.78 2.57 11.59
N ALA A 142 -3.66 1.73 10.55
CA ALA A 142 -3.12 0.38 10.64
C ALA A 142 -1.66 0.40 11.08
N HIS A 143 -0.89 1.40 10.65
CA HIS A 143 0.50 1.53 11.00
C HIS A 143 0.68 1.86 12.48
N VAL A 144 -0.03 2.87 13.01
CA VAL A 144 -0.04 3.16 14.45
C VAL A 144 -0.60 1.99 15.27
N TRP A 145 -1.66 1.33 14.79
CA TRP A 145 -2.31 0.21 15.49
C TRP A 145 -1.39 -1.01 15.62
N SER A 146 -0.63 -1.32 14.58
CA SER A 146 0.17 -2.55 14.51
C SER A 146 1.56 -2.43 15.14
N THR A 147 2.01 -1.21 15.49
CA THR A 147 3.33 -0.97 16.11
C THR A 147 3.28 -0.89 17.64
N SER A 148 2.38 -1.65 18.27
CA SER A 148 2.21 -1.67 19.74
C SER A 148 2.02 -0.27 20.35
N PRO A 149 0.95 0.45 20.00
CA PRO A 149 0.73 1.80 20.50
C PRO A 149 0.58 1.79 22.03
N PRO A 150 1.02 2.86 22.72
CA PRO A 150 0.90 2.94 24.17
C PRO A 150 -0.59 2.98 24.59
N PRO A 151 -0.96 2.52 25.80
CA PRO A 151 -2.37 2.46 26.24
C PRO A 151 -3.14 3.77 26.10
N GLU A 152 -2.46 4.91 26.26
CA GLU A 152 -2.98 6.26 26.13
C GLU A 152 -3.52 6.55 24.72
N ALA A 153 -2.99 5.87 23.69
CA ALA A 153 -3.44 6.00 22.31
C ALA A 153 -4.86 5.45 22.09
N ARG A 154 -5.43 4.73 23.05
CA ARG A 154 -6.83 4.24 22.96
C ARG A 154 -7.81 5.38 22.66
N ARG A 155 -7.62 6.54 23.30
CA ARG A 155 -8.50 7.71 23.07
C ARG A 155 -8.39 8.22 21.63
N PHE A 156 -7.21 8.18 21.02
CA PHE A 156 -7.00 8.55 19.62
C PHE A 156 -7.84 7.66 18.70
N PHE A 157 -7.76 6.33 18.85
CA PHE A 157 -8.52 5.41 18.00
C PHE A 157 -10.05 5.55 18.16
N GLU A 158 -10.53 5.79 19.38
CA GLU A 158 -11.96 6.01 19.64
C GLU A 158 -12.47 7.28 18.94
N VAL A 159 -11.77 8.40 19.11
CA VAL A 159 -12.12 9.68 18.47
C VAL A 159 -11.98 9.60 16.96
N TYR A 160 -10.92 8.97 16.46
CA TYR A 160 -10.69 8.83 15.03
C TYR A 160 -11.81 8.02 14.36
N ALA A 161 -12.21 6.90 14.97
CA ALA A 161 -13.31 6.08 14.47
C ALA A 161 -14.65 6.84 14.45
N GLU A 162 -14.92 7.65 15.49
CA GLU A 162 -16.11 8.52 15.56
C GLU A 162 -16.11 9.57 14.44
N LEU A 163 -14.99 10.26 14.23
CA LEU A 163 -14.87 11.34 13.25
C LEU A 163 -14.88 10.84 11.80
N THR A 164 -14.40 9.63 11.54
CA THR A 164 -14.24 9.08 10.18
C THR A 164 -15.27 8.02 9.81
N ALA A 165 -16.23 7.74 10.71
CA ALA A 165 -17.23 6.69 10.53
C ALA A 165 -16.61 5.34 10.13
N LEU A 166 -15.58 4.93 10.87
CA LEU A 166 -15.07 3.55 10.76
C LEU A 166 -16.16 2.59 11.23
N ASP A 167 -16.40 1.55 10.43
CA ASP A 167 -17.35 0.50 10.80
C ASP A 167 -16.82 -0.37 11.95
N GLY A 168 -17.67 -1.22 12.51
CA GLY A 168 -17.32 -2.05 13.68
C GLY A 168 -16.14 -3.01 13.47
N ASP A 169 -15.84 -3.37 12.22
CA ASP A 169 -14.85 -4.38 11.86
C ASP A 169 -13.48 -3.79 11.52
N TRP A 170 -13.28 -2.48 11.69
CA TRP A 170 -12.03 -1.81 11.28
C TRP A 170 -10.78 -2.40 11.90
N ARG A 171 -10.85 -2.82 13.17
CA ARG A 171 -9.72 -3.44 13.85
C ARG A 171 -9.33 -4.79 13.23
N ALA A 172 -10.32 -5.55 12.78
CA ALA A 172 -10.09 -6.88 12.21
C ALA A 172 -9.37 -6.83 10.87
N ARG A 173 -9.50 -5.72 10.11
CA ARG A 173 -8.81 -5.54 8.83
C ARG A 173 -7.44 -4.85 8.93
N MET A 174 -7.06 -4.29 10.08
CA MET A 174 -5.75 -3.63 10.25
C MET A 174 -4.56 -4.52 9.86
N PRO A 175 -4.51 -5.83 10.20
CA PRO A 175 -3.41 -6.69 9.74
C PRO A 175 -3.31 -6.78 8.22
N ILE A 176 -4.45 -6.83 7.51
CA ILE A 176 -4.49 -6.86 6.05
C ILE A 176 -3.99 -5.53 5.46
N VAL A 177 -4.46 -4.40 6.00
CA VAL A 177 -4.03 -3.06 5.54
C VAL A 177 -2.54 -2.83 5.80
N GLN A 178 -2.04 -3.30 6.94
CA GLN A 178 -0.63 -3.19 7.34
C GLN A 178 0.32 -4.04 6.49
N LEU A 179 -0.16 -5.07 5.77
CA LEU A 179 0.69 -5.91 4.92
C LEU A 179 1.53 -5.10 3.94
N ARG A 180 0.98 -4.00 3.39
CA ARG A 180 1.75 -3.09 2.51
C ARG A 180 3.06 -2.67 3.16
N GLN A 181 3.01 -2.26 4.42
CA GLN A 181 4.18 -1.79 5.13
C GLN A 181 5.11 -2.94 5.52
N HIS A 182 4.58 -4.05 6.00
CA HIS A 182 5.42 -5.20 6.35
C HIS A 182 6.17 -5.75 5.13
N LEU A 183 5.53 -5.78 3.95
CA LEU A 183 6.19 -6.15 2.69
C LEU A 183 7.26 -5.13 2.29
N ALA A 184 7.02 -3.83 2.49
CA ALA A 184 8.02 -2.79 2.24
C ALA A 184 9.25 -2.94 3.16
N VAL A 185 9.03 -3.20 4.46
CA VAL A 185 10.10 -3.46 5.42
C VAL A 185 10.92 -4.69 5.02
N LEU A 186 10.27 -5.81 4.67
CA LEU A 186 10.95 -7.02 4.20
C LEU A 186 11.75 -6.82 2.91
N ALA A 187 11.31 -5.93 2.03
CA ALA A 187 12.01 -5.64 0.79
C ALA A 187 13.25 -4.74 1.00
N GLN A 188 13.24 -3.92 2.07
CA GLN A 188 14.25 -2.90 2.31
C GLN A 188 15.28 -3.29 3.38
N PHE A 189 14.89 -4.14 4.32
CA PHE A 189 15.69 -4.52 5.47
C PHE A 189 15.68 -6.04 5.66
N ASP A 190 16.67 -6.53 6.41
CA ASP A 190 16.61 -7.88 6.96
C ASP A 190 15.41 -8.01 7.92
N ASP A 191 14.89 -9.23 8.08
CA ASP A 191 13.68 -9.51 8.87
C ASP A 191 13.93 -9.48 10.40
N ASP A 192 14.67 -8.47 10.88
CA ASP A 192 15.01 -8.28 12.29
C ASP A 192 13.83 -7.77 13.11
N TRP A 193 12.80 -7.25 12.44
CA TRP A 193 11.61 -6.64 13.03
C TRP A 193 10.42 -7.61 13.13
N GLY A 194 10.60 -8.86 12.68
CA GLY A 194 9.55 -9.89 12.66
C GLY A 194 8.43 -9.60 11.65
N ALA A 195 8.69 -8.77 10.64
CA ALA A 195 7.72 -8.43 9.60
C ALA A 195 7.32 -9.66 8.79
N GLY A 196 8.25 -10.60 8.57
CA GLY A 196 7.98 -11.86 7.87
C GLY A 196 6.99 -12.73 8.62
N ASP A 197 7.12 -12.83 9.94
CA ASP A 197 6.17 -13.60 10.76
C ASP A 197 4.78 -12.95 10.80
N GLN A 198 4.71 -11.61 10.86
CA GLN A 198 3.44 -10.90 10.78
C GLN A 198 2.76 -11.07 9.42
N VAL A 199 3.54 -11.06 8.32
CA VAL A 199 3.04 -11.37 6.98
C VAL A 199 2.48 -12.79 6.95
N ARG A 200 3.27 -13.79 7.39
CA ARG A 200 2.84 -15.19 7.39
C ARG A 200 1.61 -15.44 8.27
N ALA A 201 1.50 -14.77 9.41
CA ALA A 201 0.33 -14.84 10.28
C ALA A 201 -0.93 -14.30 9.58
N THR A 202 -0.81 -13.14 8.91
CA THR A 202 -1.92 -12.55 8.15
C THR A 202 -2.31 -13.40 6.94
N LEU A 203 -1.34 -14.05 6.30
CA LEU A 203 -1.55 -14.94 5.15
C LEU A 203 -2.04 -16.34 5.52
N ALA A 204 -1.98 -16.74 6.80
CA ALA A 204 -2.33 -18.10 7.22
C ALA A 204 -3.72 -18.58 6.74
N PRO A 205 -4.80 -17.76 6.78
CA PRO A 205 -6.12 -18.15 6.28
C PRO A 205 -6.17 -18.40 4.77
N PHE A 206 -5.17 -17.95 4.01
CA PHE A 206 -5.14 -18.02 2.54
C PHE A 206 -4.22 -19.14 2.02
N ARG A 207 -3.55 -19.88 2.92
CA ARG A 207 -2.64 -20.98 2.56
C ARG A 207 -3.36 -22.23 2.05
N THR A 208 -4.59 -22.47 2.47
CA THR A 208 -5.41 -23.60 2.00
C THR A 208 -6.35 -23.15 0.89
N ARG A 209 -6.68 -24.05 -0.05
CA ARG A 209 -7.82 -23.82 -0.96
C ARG A 209 -9.08 -23.94 -0.11
N ALA A 210 -9.75 -22.81 0.13
CA ALA A 210 -11.16 -22.81 0.50
C ALA A 210 -11.99 -23.27 -0.71
#